data_AF-A0A2X0MIY6-F1
#
_entry.id   AF-A0A2X0MIY6-F1
#
_cell.length_a   1.000
_cell.length_b   1.000
_cell.length_c   1.000
_cell.angle_alpha   90.00
_cell.angle_beta   90.00
_cell.angle_gamma   90.00
#
_symmetry.space_group_name_H-M   'P 1'
#
loop_
_entity.id
_entity.type
_entity.pdbx_description
1 polymer ?
#
loop_
_entity_poly.entity_id
_entity_poly.type
_entity_poly.pdbx_seq_one_letter_code
_entity_poly.pdbx_strand_id
1 'polypeptide(L)'
;MLSILSTVTLPSGSSDGDRRRSDSSPDQLSQATAANGTSDINAEAITTPPASLPSTPPVLAVSELLPTSLEHNHPVNDSQAWGLATRLRRATAQAHHDVMLPRVVHRLSSGDLPLPVYIAYLEALSVIYESLERYLDLNATCEVLSPTYDPATLARSAAIEADLSYLTLKLPRANRTTSICSGRNWPSVKLYAGRLHCLGSGNSGLPHESSGLAIAAKVAQERPALLLAHAYTRYLGDLSGGQSIARSVRHAYSLPDSGEGSQFYELFPSSHPRRAGVFERANIQEIKDLKFWFRAGLDSAGRATNNDLAKAIEEEAKVAFKYNADIFSDLELCLGQFESAVSDGDKSVAESTPDEKGTLPPVWMLGSNALTRTLTMKLTISLVVLLAYVISMI
;
A
#
# COMPACT_ATOMS: atom_id res chain seq x y z
N MET A 1 5.54 34.11 30.20
CA MET A 1 6.05 35.42 29.73
C MET A 1 7.04 35.17 28.60
N LEU A 2 7.19 36.13 27.67
CA LEU A 2 8.35 36.37 26.77
C LEU A 2 9.11 35.10 26.28
N SER A 3 8.97 34.62 25.04
CA SER A 3 8.97 35.31 23.74
C SER A 3 10.21 36.18 23.50
N ILE A 4 11.15 35.66 22.70
CA ILE A 4 12.16 36.41 21.94
C ILE A 4 12.22 35.79 20.54
N LEU A 5 11.84 36.54 19.52
CA LEU A 5 12.18 36.23 18.12
C LEU A 5 13.58 36.78 17.83
N SER A 6 14.26 36.23 16.82
CA SER A 6 15.35 36.94 16.14
C SER A 6 15.30 36.63 14.64
N THR A 7 14.93 37.65 13.87
CA THR A 7 14.73 37.59 12.42
C THR A 7 16.06 37.68 11.69
N VAL A 8 16.28 36.84 10.68
CA VAL A 8 17.38 37.02 9.71
C VAL A 8 16.82 37.69 8.46
N THR A 9 17.33 38.87 8.13
CA THR A 9 16.93 39.67 6.97
C THR A 9 17.68 39.26 5.70
N LEU A 10 16.95 39.05 4.61
CA LEU A 10 17.53 38.94 3.26
C LEU A 10 17.86 40.35 2.70
N PRO A 11 18.99 40.53 1.98
CA PRO A 11 19.22 41.73 1.18
C PRO A 11 18.47 41.63 -0.16
N SER A 12 17.81 42.72 -0.56
CA SER A 12 17.21 42.87 -1.88
C SER A 12 18.25 43.32 -2.92
N GLY A 13 18.17 42.77 -4.14
CA GLY A 13 18.99 43.19 -5.29
C GLY A 13 18.15 43.17 -6.56
N SER A 14 18.00 44.33 -7.21
CA SER A 14 17.18 44.52 -8.40
C SER A 14 17.97 45.19 -9.53
N SER A 15 17.89 44.64 -10.74
CA SER A 15 18.29 45.34 -11.97
C SER A 15 17.40 44.90 -13.13
N ASP A 16 16.67 45.86 -13.70
CA ASP A 16 15.84 45.69 -14.90
C ASP A 16 16.70 45.80 -16.17
N GLY A 17 16.25 45.24 -17.31
CA GLY A 17 17.08 45.13 -18.52
C GLY A 17 16.34 44.60 -19.75
N ASP A 18 15.83 45.52 -20.59
CA ASP A 18 14.89 45.26 -21.68
C ASP A 18 15.54 45.27 -23.10
N ARG A 19 14.87 44.63 -24.08
CA ARG A 19 15.13 44.55 -25.55
C ARG A 19 16.29 43.61 -25.99
N ARG A 20 16.31 43.07 -27.23
CA ARG A 20 15.63 43.46 -28.51
C ARG A 20 15.40 42.26 -29.47
N ARG A 21 14.64 42.46 -30.56
CA ARG A 21 14.30 41.47 -31.62
C ARG A 21 15.32 41.38 -32.78
N SER A 22 15.38 40.22 -33.43
CA SER A 22 15.46 39.97 -34.90
C SER A 22 15.26 38.46 -35.13
N ASP A 23 14.26 37.91 -35.83
CA ASP A 23 13.80 38.10 -37.23
C ASP A 23 14.86 37.77 -38.32
N SER A 24 14.85 36.52 -38.83
CA SER A 24 15.19 36.18 -40.24
C SER A 24 14.90 34.72 -40.63
N SER A 25 13.90 34.52 -41.48
CA SER A 25 13.74 33.46 -42.50
C SER A 25 13.45 34.20 -43.84
N PRO A 26 13.48 33.60 -45.05
CA PRO A 26 13.25 32.18 -45.39
C PRO A 26 14.12 31.60 -46.54
N ASP A 27 13.83 30.35 -46.92
CA ASP A 27 13.68 29.80 -48.29
C ASP A 27 13.88 28.26 -48.24
N GLN A 28 13.41 27.37 -49.14
CA GLN A 28 12.35 27.22 -50.17
C GLN A 28 12.90 26.25 -51.26
N LEU A 29 12.01 25.63 -52.05
CA LEU A 29 12.26 24.55 -53.04
C LEU A 29 12.68 23.18 -52.43
N SER A 30 12.28 22.01 -52.97
CA SER A 30 11.35 21.75 -54.08
C SER A 30 10.65 20.37 -54.03
N GLN A 31 9.74 20.15 -55.00
CA GLN A 31 8.84 19.00 -55.22
C GLN A 31 9.59 17.74 -55.76
N ALA A 32 9.04 16.54 -56.02
CA ALA A 32 7.71 16.18 -56.54
C ALA A 32 7.35 14.66 -56.51
N THR A 33 6.06 14.33 -56.78
CA THR A 33 5.47 13.09 -57.40
C THR A 33 5.71 11.70 -56.74
N ALA A 34 4.72 10.84 -56.41
CA ALA A 34 3.58 10.25 -57.15
C ALA A 34 3.97 9.03 -58.06
N ALA A 35 3.19 7.94 -58.23
CA ALA A 35 1.98 7.40 -57.56
C ALA A 35 1.65 5.94 -58.02
N ASN A 36 0.60 5.33 -57.44
CA ASN A 36 -0.21 4.17 -57.90
C ASN A 36 0.37 2.73 -57.91
N GLY A 37 -0.52 1.75 -57.65
CA GLY A 37 -0.34 0.30 -57.83
C GLY A 37 -1.40 -0.50 -57.04
N THR A 38 -2.31 -1.21 -57.73
CA THR A 38 -3.52 -1.85 -57.15
C THR A 38 -3.61 -3.37 -57.42
N SER A 39 -4.63 -4.02 -56.84
CA SER A 39 -5.24 -5.35 -57.15
C SER A 39 -4.62 -6.63 -56.55
N ASP A 40 -5.35 -7.75 -56.29
CA ASP A 40 -6.78 -8.00 -55.90
C ASP A 40 -6.98 -9.51 -55.50
N ILE A 41 -8.25 -9.91 -55.22
CA ILE A 41 -8.93 -11.23 -55.35
C ILE A 41 -8.82 -12.40 -54.30
N ASN A 42 -10.03 -12.83 -53.85
CA ASN A 42 -10.54 -14.17 -53.42
C ASN A 42 -9.98 -14.86 -52.13
N ALA A 43 -10.74 -15.53 -51.22
CA ALA A 43 -12.00 -16.34 -51.19
C ALA A 43 -11.82 -17.82 -51.62
N GLU A 44 -12.42 -18.88 -51.02
CA GLU A 44 -13.55 -19.14 -50.06
C GLU A 44 -13.11 -20.17 -48.96
N ALA A 45 -13.76 -20.63 -47.85
CA ALA A 45 -15.11 -20.75 -47.19
C ALA A 45 -15.45 -22.25 -46.83
N ILE A 46 -16.45 -22.50 -45.93
CA ILE A 46 -17.20 -23.78 -45.65
C ILE A 46 -16.78 -24.74 -44.47
N THR A 47 -17.49 -24.61 -43.31
CA THR A 47 -18.09 -25.58 -42.32
C THR A 47 -17.48 -26.96 -41.88
N THR A 48 -17.65 -27.53 -40.64
CA THR A 48 -17.91 -27.02 -39.25
C THR A 48 -17.41 -27.93 -38.05
N PRO A 49 -18.10 -28.96 -37.46
CA PRO A 49 -17.99 -29.32 -35.99
C PRO A 49 -17.98 -30.87 -35.65
N PRO A 50 -18.26 -31.41 -34.41
CA PRO A 50 -18.35 -30.86 -33.04
C PRO A 50 -17.58 -31.64 -31.90
N ALA A 51 -17.69 -31.12 -30.66
CA ALA A 51 -17.77 -31.81 -29.35
C ALA A 51 -16.52 -32.41 -28.60
N SER A 52 -16.08 -31.73 -27.53
CA SER A 52 -16.26 -32.19 -26.12
C SER A 52 -15.67 -31.20 -25.08
N LEU A 53 -16.17 -31.23 -23.84
CA LEU A 53 -15.70 -30.47 -22.67
C LEU A 53 -15.55 -31.43 -21.47
N PRO A 54 -14.67 -31.12 -20.51
CA PRO A 54 -15.14 -30.48 -19.28
C PRO A 54 -14.37 -29.20 -18.93
N SER A 55 -15.00 -28.32 -18.15
CA SER A 55 -14.50 -26.98 -17.83
C SER A 55 -14.13 -26.80 -16.34
N THR A 56 -13.04 -26.07 -16.10
CA THR A 56 -12.73 -25.40 -14.83
C THR A 56 -12.35 -23.94 -15.14
N PRO A 57 -12.69 -22.97 -14.27
CA PRO A 57 -12.63 -21.54 -14.62
C PRO A 57 -11.22 -20.94 -14.44
N PRO A 58 -10.72 -20.16 -15.41
CA PRO A 58 -9.53 -19.34 -15.20
C PRO A 58 -9.86 -18.12 -14.33
N VAL A 59 -9.04 -17.87 -13.31
CA VAL A 59 -9.07 -16.62 -12.54
C VAL A 59 -8.57 -15.47 -13.42
N LEU A 60 -9.23 -14.31 -13.34
CA LEU A 60 -8.86 -13.10 -14.11
C LEU A 60 -7.54 -12.48 -13.62
N ALA A 61 -6.42 -13.05 -14.08
CA ALA A 61 -5.12 -12.40 -14.03
C ALA A 61 -4.99 -11.43 -15.23
N VAL A 62 -4.78 -10.14 -14.96
CA VAL A 62 -4.46 -9.15 -16.01
C VAL A 62 -3.04 -9.42 -16.51
N SER A 63 -2.95 -10.01 -17.70
CA SER A 63 -1.69 -10.39 -18.33
C SER A 63 -1.23 -9.32 -19.33
N GLU A 64 -0.25 -8.51 -18.94
CA GLU A 64 0.50 -7.68 -19.89
C GLU A 64 1.48 -8.58 -20.65
N LEU A 65 1.27 -8.70 -21.96
CA LEU A 65 2.00 -9.64 -22.82
C LEU A 65 3.47 -9.22 -23.02
N LEU A 66 4.38 -10.15 -22.73
CA LEU A 66 5.80 -10.04 -23.06
C LEU A 66 6.02 -10.37 -24.56
N PRO A 67 6.91 -9.67 -25.30
CA PRO A 67 7.24 -10.05 -26.67
C PRO A 67 7.92 -11.42 -26.74
N THR A 68 7.34 -12.34 -27.50
CA THR A 68 7.91 -13.68 -27.74
C THR A 68 8.84 -13.67 -28.95
N SER A 69 10.15 -13.78 -28.74
CA SER A 69 11.05 -14.60 -29.59
C SER A 69 12.50 -14.55 -29.12
N LEU A 70 13.04 -15.72 -28.75
CA LEU A 70 14.17 -16.41 -29.40
C LEU A 70 14.72 -17.49 -28.44
N GLU A 71 14.73 -18.74 -28.88
CA GLU A 71 15.36 -19.83 -28.14
C GLU A 71 16.89 -19.68 -28.20
N HIS A 72 17.59 -19.82 -27.07
CA HIS A 72 18.99 -20.23 -27.01
C HIS A 72 19.25 -21.01 -25.71
N ASN A 73 19.87 -22.20 -25.82
CA ASN A 73 20.04 -23.12 -24.69
C ASN A 73 21.29 -22.81 -23.86
N HIS A 74 21.14 -22.05 -22.77
CA HIS A 74 22.00 -22.12 -21.59
C HIS A 74 21.27 -21.54 -20.36
N PRO A 75 21.49 -22.06 -19.15
CA PRO A 75 20.99 -21.44 -17.91
C PRO A 75 21.86 -20.22 -17.57
N VAL A 76 21.66 -19.12 -18.30
CA VAL A 76 22.14 -17.80 -17.88
C VAL A 76 21.45 -17.44 -16.56
N ASN A 77 22.18 -16.85 -15.63
CA ASN A 77 21.61 -16.45 -14.34
C ASN A 77 20.85 -15.11 -14.48
N ASP A 78 19.62 -15.18 -15.01
CA ASP A 78 18.75 -14.02 -15.30
C ASP A 78 18.58 -13.04 -14.12
N SER A 79 18.82 -13.47 -12.87
CA SER A 79 18.82 -12.59 -11.70
C SER A 79 19.85 -11.45 -11.77
N GLN A 80 20.90 -11.58 -12.59
CA GLN A 80 21.87 -10.49 -12.85
C GLN A 80 21.41 -9.51 -13.94
N ALA A 81 20.44 -9.87 -14.78
CA ALA A 81 19.94 -9.00 -15.86
C ALA A 81 18.83 -8.03 -15.40
N TRP A 82 18.21 -8.28 -14.24
CA TRP A 82 17.10 -7.47 -13.73
C TRP A 82 17.54 -6.43 -12.71
N GLY A 83 16.97 -5.22 -12.82
CA GLY A 83 17.04 -4.19 -11.78
C GLY A 83 16.43 -4.65 -10.45
N LEU A 84 16.91 -4.05 -9.36
CA LEU A 84 16.54 -4.42 -7.98
C LEU A 84 15.02 -4.36 -7.73
N ALA A 85 14.28 -3.44 -8.36
CA ALA A 85 12.82 -3.36 -8.26
C ALA A 85 12.13 -4.63 -8.79
N THR A 86 12.67 -5.20 -9.88
CA THR A 86 12.17 -6.44 -10.50
C THR A 86 12.63 -7.67 -9.72
N ARG A 87 13.88 -7.69 -9.23
CA ARG A 87 14.40 -8.75 -8.34
C ARG A 87 13.53 -8.86 -7.09
N LEU A 88 13.31 -7.75 -6.37
CA LEU A 88 12.42 -7.67 -5.21
C LEU A 88 11.00 -8.16 -5.52
N ARG A 89 10.35 -7.63 -6.57
CA ARG A 89 8.99 -8.03 -6.99
C ARG A 89 8.86 -9.54 -7.21
N ARG A 90 9.91 -10.20 -7.72
CA ARG A 90 9.93 -11.65 -7.93
C ARG A 90 10.23 -12.41 -6.63
N ALA A 91 11.24 -11.97 -5.87
CA ALA A 91 11.67 -12.59 -4.61
C ALA A 91 10.56 -12.60 -3.54
N THR A 92 9.67 -11.60 -3.52
CA THR A 92 8.55 -11.52 -2.58
C THR A 92 7.19 -11.91 -3.19
N ALA A 93 7.14 -12.40 -4.43
CA ALA A 93 5.86 -12.67 -5.12
C ALA A 93 4.96 -13.65 -4.36
N GLN A 94 5.55 -14.74 -3.84
CA GLN A 94 4.81 -15.73 -3.03
C GLN A 94 4.40 -15.14 -1.67
N ALA A 95 5.31 -14.48 -0.96
CA ALA A 95 5.01 -13.88 0.34
C ALA A 95 3.93 -12.77 0.25
N HIS A 96 3.86 -12.05 -0.87
CA HIS A 96 2.77 -11.12 -1.19
C HIS A 96 1.45 -11.83 -1.48
N HIS A 97 1.46 -13.03 -2.07
CA HIS A 97 0.24 -13.82 -2.22
C HIS A 97 -0.24 -14.32 -0.85
N ASP A 98 0.65 -14.97 -0.08
CA ASP A 98 0.33 -15.61 1.19
C ASP A 98 -0.22 -14.61 2.23
N VAL A 99 0.37 -13.42 2.32
CA VAL A 99 -0.05 -12.37 3.27
C VAL A 99 -1.45 -11.79 2.97
N MET A 100 -1.99 -12.02 1.77
CA MET A 100 -3.32 -11.56 1.36
C MET A 100 -4.43 -12.60 1.61
N LEU A 101 -4.09 -13.82 2.01
CA LEU A 101 -5.05 -14.91 2.28
C LEU A 101 -5.83 -14.82 3.61
N PRO A 102 -5.31 -14.25 4.73
CA PRO A 102 -6.02 -14.27 6.02
C PRO A 102 -7.37 -13.53 6.02
N ARG A 103 -8.33 -14.07 6.80
CA ARG A 103 -9.71 -13.53 6.96
C ARG A 103 -9.70 -12.05 7.36
N VAL A 104 -8.83 -11.68 8.28
CA VAL A 104 -8.69 -10.28 8.75
C VAL A 104 -8.18 -9.33 7.65
N VAL A 105 -7.34 -9.80 6.71
CA VAL A 105 -6.81 -8.98 5.61
C VAL A 105 -7.89 -8.75 4.53
N HIS A 106 -8.74 -9.74 4.27
CA HIS A 106 -9.96 -9.53 3.50
C HIS A 106 -10.85 -8.47 4.15
N ARG A 107 -11.14 -8.59 5.47
CA ARG A 107 -12.00 -7.62 6.18
C ARG A 107 -11.41 -6.22 6.24
N LEU A 108 -10.09 -6.08 6.37
CA LEU A 108 -9.41 -4.78 6.23
C LEU A 108 -9.64 -4.20 4.82
N SER A 109 -9.54 -5.03 3.79
CA SER A 109 -9.69 -4.63 2.38
C SER A 109 -11.12 -4.26 1.99
N SER A 110 -12.13 -4.93 2.55
CA SER A 110 -13.55 -4.62 2.34
C SER A 110 -14.08 -3.52 3.28
N GLY A 111 -13.35 -3.19 4.35
CA GLY A 111 -13.79 -2.24 5.38
C GLY A 111 -14.64 -2.86 6.50
N ASP A 112 -14.78 -4.19 6.53
CA ASP A 112 -15.61 -4.93 7.49
C ASP A 112 -14.93 -5.17 8.86
N LEU A 113 -13.88 -4.42 9.21
CA LEU A 113 -13.31 -4.45 10.56
C LEU A 113 -14.14 -3.58 11.51
N PRO A 114 -14.36 -4.00 12.76
CA PRO A 114 -14.89 -3.10 13.79
C PRO A 114 -13.93 -1.92 14.02
N LEU A 115 -14.46 -0.70 14.16
CA LEU A 115 -13.64 0.51 14.33
C LEU A 115 -12.57 0.39 15.45
N PRO A 116 -12.83 -0.20 16.63
CA PRO A 116 -11.79 -0.43 17.64
C PRO A 116 -10.62 -1.32 17.17
N VAL A 117 -10.92 -2.35 16.36
CA VAL A 117 -9.91 -3.27 15.79
C VAL A 117 -9.09 -2.57 14.70
N TYR A 118 -9.72 -1.70 13.91
CA TYR A 118 -9.00 -0.86 12.95
C TYR A 118 -8.14 0.23 13.61
N ILE A 119 -8.60 0.81 14.73
CA ILE A 119 -7.77 1.70 15.55
C ILE A 119 -6.55 0.93 16.10
N ALA A 120 -6.73 -0.29 16.60
CA ALA A 120 -5.61 -1.15 17.01
C ALA A 120 -4.65 -1.45 15.84
N TYR A 121 -5.15 -1.67 14.62
CA TYR A 121 -4.29 -1.80 13.43
C TYR A 121 -3.46 -0.54 13.16
N LEU A 122 -4.07 0.65 13.20
CA LEU A 122 -3.33 1.92 13.03
C LEU A 122 -2.34 2.18 14.17
N GLU A 123 -2.66 1.80 15.40
CA GLU A 123 -1.73 1.85 16.53
C GLU A 123 -0.51 0.95 16.33
N ALA A 124 -0.71 -0.26 15.78
CA ALA A 124 0.39 -1.14 15.39
C ALA A 124 1.23 -0.50 14.27
N LEU A 125 0.59 0.11 13.26
CA LEU A 125 1.31 0.80 12.19
C LEU A 125 2.10 2.01 12.70
N SER A 126 1.59 2.81 13.64
CA SER A 126 2.28 4.05 14.04
C SER A 126 3.67 3.77 14.63
N VAL A 127 3.81 2.71 15.44
CA VAL A 127 5.10 2.25 15.96
C VAL A 127 6.05 1.77 14.85
N ILE A 128 5.53 1.11 13.81
CA ILE A 128 6.34 0.62 12.69
C ILE A 128 6.82 1.77 11.79
N TYR A 129 5.96 2.73 11.47
CA TYR A 129 6.37 3.89 10.67
C TYR A 129 7.26 4.86 11.45
N GLU A 130 7.02 5.12 12.74
CA GLU A 130 7.92 5.97 13.55
C GLU A 130 9.32 5.33 13.68
N SER A 131 9.37 3.99 13.74
CA SER A 131 10.63 3.25 13.70
C SER A 131 11.29 3.34 12.32
N LEU A 132 10.57 3.01 11.25
CA LEU A 132 11.10 2.99 9.89
C LEU A 132 11.59 4.38 9.45
N GLU A 133 10.79 5.42 9.65
CA GLU A 133 11.09 6.79 9.25
C GLU A 133 12.28 7.33 10.06
N ARG A 134 12.32 7.16 11.39
CA ARG A 134 13.50 7.52 12.20
C ARG A 134 14.79 6.88 11.68
N TYR A 135 14.76 5.60 11.30
CA TYR A 135 15.95 4.90 10.83
C TYR A 135 16.30 5.18 9.36
N LEU A 136 15.35 5.56 8.52
CA LEU A 136 15.61 6.11 7.19
C LEU A 136 16.24 7.50 7.31
N ASP A 137 15.69 8.41 8.14
CA ASP A 137 16.22 9.75 8.38
C ASP A 137 17.68 9.70 8.89
N LEU A 138 17.95 8.86 9.90
CA LEU A 138 19.29 8.67 10.48
C LEU A 138 20.31 8.11 9.48
N ASN A 139 19.87 7.49 8.39
CA ASN A 139 20.72 6.87 7.38
C ASN A 139 20.49 7.46 5.97
N ALA A 140 19.87 8.65 5.86
CA ALA A 140 19.45 9.24 4.59
C ALA A 140 20.60 9.52 3.60
N THR A 141 21.84 9.61 4.09
CA THR A 141 23.06 9.77 3.29
C THR A 141 23.65 8.44 2.78
N CYS A 142 23.08 7.29 3.15
CA CYS A 142 23.49 6.00 2.62
C CYS A 142 23.14 5.91 1.12
N GLU A 143 24.14 5.60 0.29
CA GLU A 143 24.03 5.55 -1.19
C GLU A 143 22.94 4.60 -1.70
N VAL A 144 22.61 3.56 -0.93
CA VAL A 144 21.58 2.56 -1.26
C VAL A 144 20.18 3.01 -0.79
N LEU A 145 20.06 3.95 0.15
CA LEU A 145 18.77 4.47 0.64
C LEU A 145 18.36 5.76 -0.06
N SER A 146 19.31 6.68 -0.27
CA SER A 146 19.06 8.03 -0.77
C SER A 146 18.29 8.10 -2.10
N PRO A 147 18.39 7.15 -3.07
CA PRO A 147 17.59 7.18 -4.30
C PRO A 147 16.08 6.95 -4.10
N THR A 148 15.65 6.56 -2.89
CA THR A 148 14.23 6.34 -2.53
C THR A 148 13.74 7.21 -1.38
N TYR A 149 14.60 8.11 -0.87
CA TYR A 149 14.32 8.93 0.30
C TYR A 149 13.65 10.27 -0.09
N ASP A 150 12.32 10.31 0.02
CA ASP A 150 11.54 11.56 0.05
C ASP A 150 10.53 11.51 1.22
N PRO A 151 10.89 11.99 2.43
CA PRO A 151 9.98 12.02 3.56
C PRO A 151 8.83 13.03 3.38
N ALA A 152 8.99 14.07 2.53
CA ALA A 152 7.95 15.06 2.27
C ALA A 152 6.80 14.53 1.39
N THR A 153 7.04 13.40 0.71
CA THR A 153 6.09 12.60 -0.06
C THR A 153 5.66 11.32 0.68
N LEU A 154 6.60 10.57 1.27
CA LEU A 154 6.38 9.21 1.76
C LEU A 154 6.05 9.08 3.24
N ALA A 155 6.53 9.97 4.13
CA ALA A 155 6.40 9.77 5.57
C ALA A 155 4.93 9.70 6.01
N ARG A 156 4.62 8.76 6.91
CA ARG A 156 3.27 8.37 7.34
C ARG A 156 3.03 8.65 8.83
N SER A 157 4.06 8.69 9.69
CA SER A 157 3.88 8.70 11.15
C SER A 157 2.95 9.80 11.66
N ALA A 158 3.16 11.04 11.18
CA ALA A 158 2.32 12.18 11.56
C ALA A 158 0.86 12.05 11.08
N ALA A 159 0.64 11.44 9.90
CA ALA A 159 -0.69 11.19 9.36
C ALA A 159 -1.43 10.10 10.15
N ILE A 160 -0.72 9.03 10.56
CA ILE A 160 -1.30 7.96 11.38
C ILE A 160 -1.71 8.48 12.76
N GLU A 161 -0.87 9.27 13.44
CA GLU A 161 -1.24 9.81 14.77
C GLU A 161 -2.35 10.88 14.70
N ALA A 162 -2.44 11.63 13.60
CA ALA A 162 -3.58 12.52 13.34
C ALA A 162 -4.88 11.72 13.09
N ASP A 163 -4.82 10.62 12.33
CA ASP A 163 -5.95 9.73 12.11
C ASP A 163 -6.39 9.01 13.38
N LEU A 164 -5.44 8.49 14.18
CA LEU A 164 -5.71 7.88 15.49
C LEU A 164 -6.40 8.86 16.44
N SER A 165 -5.95 10.12 16.46
CA SER A 165 -6.57 11.20 17.25
C SER A 165 -8.03 11.43 16.83
N TYR A 166 -8.31 11.47 15.52
CA TYR A 166 -9.66 11.67 15.00
C TYR A 166 -10.58 10.45 15.24
N LEU A 167 -10.11 9.25 14.93
CA LEU A 167 -10.89 8.00 15.02
C LEU A 167 -11.22 7.63 16.47
N THR A 168 -10.30 7.88 17.42
CA THR A 168 -10.56 7.67 18.85
C THR A 168 -11.68 8.56 19.38
N LEU A 169 -11.86 9.76 18.81
CA LEU A 169 -12.99 10.65 19.15
C LEU A 169 -14.34 10.15 18.60
N LYS A 170 -14.36 9.27 17.59
CA LYS A 170 -15.59 8.59 17.14
C LYS A 170 -16.05 7.46 18.07
N LEU A 171 -15.19 6.95 18.95
CA LEU A 171 -15.58 5.92 19.92
C LEU A 171 -16.52 6.49 21.01
N PRO A 172 -17.53 5.73 21.48
CA PRO A 172 -18.32 6.07 22.67
C PRO A 172 -17.43 6.33 23.88
N ARG A 173 -17.78 7.29 24.75
CA ARG A 173 -16.92 7.71 25.87
C ARG A 173 -16.47 6.56 26.77
N ALA A 174 -17.34 5.61 27.07
CA ALA A 174 -17.01 4.42 27.87
C ALA A 174 -15.95 3.52 27.22
N ASN A 175 -15.91 3.48 25.88
CA ASN A 175 -15.05 2.58 25.11
C ASN A 175 -13.70 3.21 24.75
N ARG A 176 -13.44 4.47 25.13
CA ARG A 176 -12.16 5.17 24.88
C ARG A 176 -11.03 4.73 25.82
N THR A 177 -11.37 4.14 26.97
CA THR A 177 -10.41 3.63 27.96
C THR A 177 -10.26 2.12 27.90
N THR A 178 -11.27 1.39 27.43
CA THR A 178 -11.25 -0.08 27.28
C THR A 178 -10.63 -0.49 25.94
N SER A 179 -9.34 -0.21 25.75
CA SER A 179 -8.59 -0.77 24.62
C SER A 179 -8.36 -2.27 24.86
N ILE A 180 -9.25 -3.10 24.29
CA ILE A 180 -9.26 -4.58 24.47
C ILE A 180 -7.90 -5.18 24.10
N CYS A 181 -7.28 -4.67 23.03
CA CYS A 181 -5.85 -4.83 22.75
C CYS A 181 -5.33 -3.57 22.04
N SER A 182 -4.37 -2.87 22.65
CA SER A 182 -3.67 -1.76 21.98
C SER A 182 -2.60 -2.31 21.04
N GLY A 183 -2.65 -1.91 19.77
CA GLY A 183 -1.76 -2.42 18.73
C GLY A 183 -0.28 -2.08 18.96
N ARG A 184 -0.01 -0.95 19.64
CA ARG A 184 1.34 -0.55 20.07
C ARG A 184 2.04 -1.60 20.94
N ASN A 185 1.26 -2.50 21.56
CA ASN A 185 1.76 -3.50 22.51
C ASN A 185 1.91 -4.91 21.95
N TRP A 186 1.52 -5.18 20.71
CA TRP A 186 1.55 -6.52 20.12
C TRP A 186 2.98 -7.12 20.03
N PRO A 187 3.16 -8.44 20.22
CA PRO A 187 4.46 -9.11 20.09
C PRO A 187 5.10 -8.89 18.72
N SER A 188 4.35 -9.03 17.63
CA SER A 188 4.84 -8.82 16.26
C SER A 188 5.39 -7.40 16.05
N VAL A 189 4.68 -6.38 16.53
CA VAL A 189 5.05 -4.96 16.44
C VAL A 189 6.36 -4.70 17.18
N LYS A 190 6.51 -5.25 18.39
CA LYS A 190 7.74 -5.14 19.19
C LYS A 190 8.94 -5.81 18.50
N LEU A 191 8.74 -7.00 17.92
CA LEU A 191 9.78 -7.71 17.18
C LEU A 191 10.19 -6.97 15.89
N TYR A 192 9.24 -6.39 15.16
CA TYR A 192 9.51 -5.65 13.92
C TYR A 192 10.18 -4.30 14.20
N ALA A 193 9.68 -3.51 15.16
CA ALA A 193 10.37 -2.28 15.60
C ALA A 193 11.79 -2.57 16.11
N GLY A 194 11.97 -3.69 16.83
CA GLY A 194 13.29 -4.19 17.24
C GLY A 194 14.21 -4.51 16.05
N ARG A 195 13.69 -5.11 14.96
CA ARG A 195 14.48 -5.35 13.73
C ARG A 195 14.92 -4.04 13.08
N LEU A 196 14.01 -3.08 12.93
CA LEU A 196 14.32 -1.77 12.33
C LEU A 196 15.41 -1.04 13.12
N HIS A 197 15.33 -1.05 14.45
CA HIS A 197 16.39 -0.55 15.33
C HIS A 197 17.72 -1.31 15.13
N CYS A 198 17.69 -2.64 15.06
CA CYS A 198 18.87 -3.47 14.80
C CYS A 198 19.52 -3.25 13.42
N LEU A 199 18.81 -2.65 12.45
CA LEU A 199 19.35 -2.30 11.14
C LEU A 199 19.89 -0.86 11.10
N GLY A 200 19.12 0.11 11.61
CA GLY A 200 19.40 1.54 11.44
C GLY A 200 20.13 2.26 12.57
N SER A 201 20.34 1.64 13.73
CA SER A 201 20.99 2.29 14.88
C SER A 201 22.53 2.36 14.82
N GLY A 202 23.15 1.71 13.83
CA GLY A 202 24.60 1.71 13.60
C GLY A 202 25.46 1.01 14.66
N ASN A 203 24.91 0.64 15.81
CA ASN A 203 25.65 0.13 16.96
C ASN A 203 25.70 -1.41 17.02
N SER A 204 26.86 -1.93 17.40
CA SER A 204 27.16 -3.35 17.60
C SER A 204 26.54 -3.96 18.87
N GLY A 205 25.28 -3.62 19.17
CA GLY A 205 24.59 -3.95 20.43
C GLY A 205 24.11 -5.39 20.59
N LEU A 206 24.72 -6.37 19.91
CA LEU A 206 24.44 -7.79 20.14
C LEU A 206 25.31 -8.33 21.30
N PRO A 207 24.76 -9.15 22.21
CA PRO A 207 25.56 -9.88 23.20
C PRO A 207 26.67 -10.72 22.54
N HIS A 208 27.83 -10.76 23.18
CA HIS A 208 29.09 -11.09 22.53
C HIS A 208 29.40 -12.60 22.47
N GLU A 209 28.47 -13.42 21.94
CA GLU A 209 28.63 -14.88 21.89
C GLU A 209 28.81 -15.48 20.47
N SER A 210 30.07 -15.79 20.16
CA SER A 210 30.55 -16.87 19.28
C SER A 210 30.41 -16.77 17.74
N SER A 211 31.49 -17.15 17.06
CA SER A 211 31.50 -17.82 15.74
C SER A 211 30.98 -17.08 14.48
N GLY A 212 31.71 -16.07 13.96
CA GLY A 212 31.40 -15.51 12.62
C GLY A 212 32.27 -14.37 12.07
N LEU A 213 33.50 -14.18 12.57
CA LEU A 213 34.16 -12.87 12.69
C LEU A 213 34.66 -12.16 11.40
N ALA A 214 34.33 -12.64 10.19
CA ALA A 214 34.71 -12.00 8.92
C ALA A 214 33.49 -11.53 8.12
N ILE A 215 32.54 -12.43 7.84
CA ILE A 215 31.31 -12.10 7.11
C ILE A 215 30.43 -11.16 7.95
N ALA A 216 30.33 -11.40 9.27
CA ALA A 216 29.57 -10.56 10.18
C ALA A 216 30.06 -9.09 10.18
N ALA A 217 31.37 -8.84 10.02
CA ALA A 217 31.93 -7.50 10.02
C ALA A 217 31.56 -6.69 8.78
N LYS A 218 31.52 -7.32 7.59
CA LYS A 218 31.13 -6.63 6.35
C LYS A 218 29.61 -6.42 6.29
N VAL A 219 28.83 -7.44 6.64
CA VAL A 219 27.37 -7.32 6.80
C VAL A 219 26.99 -6.30 7.88
N ALA A 220 27.85 -6.07 8.89
CA ALA A 220 27.62 -5.06 9.92
C ALA A 220 27.75 -3.60 9.41
N GLN A 221 28.54 -3.34 8.37
CA GLN A 221 28.66 -2.00 7.77
C GLN A 221 27.51 -1.72 6.78
N GLU A 222 27.04 -2.74 6.06
CA GLU A 222 25.98 -2.62 5.06
C GLU A 222 24.55 -2.75 5.65
N ARG A 223 24.39 -2.90 6.99
CA ARG A 223 23.05 -3.05 7.66
C ARG A 223 22.03 -1.96 7.30
N PRO A 224 22.37 -0.65 7.22
CA PRO A 224 21.39 0.37 6.91
C PRO A 224 20.76 0.18 5.52
N ALA A 225 21.51 -0.35 4.54
CA ALA A 225 20.99 -0.61 3.20
C ALA A 225 19.83 -1.64 3.21
N LEU A 226 19.76 -2.52 4.22
CA LEU A 226 18.65 -3.46 4.40
C LEU A 226 17.33 -2.76 4.80
N LEU A 227 17.36 -1.52 5.29
CA LEU A 227 16.15 -0.70 5.49
C LEU A 227 15.39 -0.46 4.17
N LEU A 228 16.08 -0.51 3.02
CA LEU A 228 15.46 -0.41 1.70
C LEU A 228 14.39 -1.51 1.48
N ALA A 229 14.61 -2.70 2.03
CA ALA A 229 13.67 -3.81 1.94
C ALA A 229 12.37 -3.54 2.71
N HIS A 230 12.46 -2.87 3.86
CA HIS A 230 11.30 -2.46 4.65
C HIS A 230 10.56 -1.28 4.02
N ALA A 231 11.30 -0.28 3.52
CA ALA A 231 10.74 0.83 2.76
C ALA A 231 10.01 0.35 1.49
N TYR A 232 10.60 -0.61 0.77
CA TYR A 232 9.98 -1.32 -0.36
C TYR A 232 8.65 -1.97 0.05
N THR A 233 8.67 -2.83 1.08
CA THR A 233 7.50 -3.62 1.48
C THR A 233 6.36 -2.76 2.00
N ARG A 234 6.64 -1.64 2.69
CA ARG A 234 5.61 -0.71 3.18
C ARG A 234 5.14 0.25 2.08
N TYR A 235 5.99 1.15 1.59
CA TYR A 235 5.52 2.28 0.76
C TYR A 235 4.94 1.84 -0.59
N LEU A 236 5.48 0.82 -1.27
CA LEU A 236 4.84 0.30 -2.50
C LEU A 236 3.54 -0.48 -2.20
N GLY A 237 3.37 -1.00 -0.99
CA GLY A 237 2.10 -1.56 -0.51
C GLY A 237 1.04 -0.48 -0.34
N ASP A 238 1.38 0.62 0.35
CA ASP A 238 0.51 1.76 0.60
C ASP A 238 0.06 2.45 -0.70
N LEU A 239 1.01 2.63 -1.64
CA LEU A 239 0.75 3.14 -2.98
C LEU A 239 -0.05 2.19 -3.88
N SER A 240 -0.18 0.90 -3.52
CA SER A 240 -0.85 -0.12 -4.35
C SER A 240 -2.13 -0.63 -3.71
N GLY A 241 -2.04 -1.52 -2.71
CA GLY A 241 -3.20 -2.07 -2.00
C GLY A 241 -3.85 -1.05 -1.05
N GLY A 242 -3.03 -0.19 -0.43
CA GLY A 242 -3.49 0.87 0.48
C GLY A 242 -4.57 1.77 -0.15
N GLN A 243 -4.42 2.10 -1.43
CA GLN A 243 -5.38 2.94 -2.17
C GLN A 243 -6.78 2.31 -2.32
N SER A 244 -6.88 0.97 -2.32
CA SER A 244 -8.17 0.26 -2.29
C SER A 244 -8.75 0.27 -0.87
N ILE A 245 -7.93 -0.09 0.13
CA ILE A 245 -8.32 -0.09 1.55
C ILE A 245 -8.86 1.29 1.96
N ALA A 246 -8.19 2.37 1.53
CA ALA A 246 -8.56 3.74 1.81
C ALA A 246 -10.01 4.10 1.39
N ARG A 247 -10.49 3.53 0.28
CA ARG A 247 -11.88 3.74 -0.18
C ARG A 247 -12.86 3.03 0.74
N SER A 248 -12.57 1.77 1.06
CA SER A 248 -13.38 0.93 1.96
C SER A 248 -13.48 1.52 3.36
N VAL A 249 -12.34 1.94 3.94
CA VAL A 249 -12.23 2.56 5.27
C VAL A 249 -13.02 3.86 5.39
N ARG A 250 -12.92 4.76 4.39
CA ARG A 250 -13.69 6.02 4.41
C ARG A 250 -15.20 5.79 4.36
N HIS A 251 -15.65 4.83 3.57
CA HIS A 251 -17.06 4.43 3.52
C HIS A 251 -17.51 3.77 4.83
N ALA A 252 -16.78 2.77 5.33
CA ALA A 252 -17.16 1.97 6.49
C ALA A 252 -17.29 2.77 7.80
N TYR A 253 -16.43 3.79 7.99
CA TYR A 253 -16.42 4.60 9.22
C TYR A 253 -16.99 6.01 9.01
N SER A 254 -17.67 6.26 7.88
CA SER A 254 -18.26 7.55 7.48
C SER A 254 -17.28 8.71 7.68
N LEU A 255 -16.10 8.61 7.06
CA LEU A 255 -15.05 9.63 7.14
C LEU A 255 -15.32 10.77 6.15
N PRO A 256 -14.98 12.02 6.48
CA PRO A 256 -15.24 13.17 5.63
C PRO A 256 -14.31 13.22 4.41
N ASP A 257 -14.73 13.90 3.36
CA ASP A 257 -13.89 14.06 2.17
C ASP A 257 -12.67 14.98 2.36
N SER A 258 -12.67 15.79 3.42
CA SER A 258 -11.51 16.55 3.92
C SER A 258 -10.38 15.70 4.51
N GLY A 259 -10.56 14.37 4.58
CA GLY A 259 -9.48 13.39 4.76
C GLY A 259 -9.27 12.87 6.19
N GLU A 260 -9.83 13.52 7.22
CA GLU A 260 -9.57 13.18 8.62
C GLU A 260 -9.94 11.72 8.97
N GLY A 261 -9.00 10.98 9.58
CA GLY A 261 -9.15 9.54 9.84
C GLY A 261 -8.71 8.64 8.69
N SER A 262 -8.20 9.20 7.59
CA SER A 262 -7.71 8.47 6.41
C SER A 262 -6.43 9.04 5.77
N GLN A 263 -5.79 10.05 6.38
CA GLN A 263 -4.57 10.71 5.91
C GLN A 263 -3.39 9.74 5.73
N PHE A 264 -3.33 8.65 6.50
CA PHE A 264 -2.34 7.59 6.32
C PHE A 264 -2.21 7.12 4.87
N TYR A 265 -3.33 7.02 4.14
CA TYR A 265 -3.36 6.53 2.75
C TYR A 265 -3.02 7.59 1.70
N GLU A 266 -2.86 8.84 2.10
CA GLU A 266 -2.79 9.98 1.18
C GLU A 266 -1.30 10.32 0.95
N LEU A 267 -0.74 9.77 -0.13
CA LEU A 267 0.66 9.99 -0.56
C LEU A 267 0.69 11.01 -1.70
N PHE A 268 1.42 12.11 -1.50
CA PHE A 268 1.45 13.24 -2.41
C PHE A 268 2.84 13.40 -3.01
N PRO A 269 3.03 13.37 -4.34
CA PRO A 269 4.32 13.71 -4.92
C PRO A 269 4.71 15.14 -4.54
N SER A 270 6.01 15.43 -4.45
CA SER A 270 6.51 16.78 -4.12
C SER A 270 6.01 17.92 -5.04
N SER A 271 5.45 17.60 -6.22
CA SER A 271 4.80 18.52 -7.15
C SER A 271 3.30 18.79 -6.88
N HIS A 272 2.66 18.08 -5.95
CA HIS A 272 1.22 18.19 -5.69
C HIS A 272 0.85 19.59 -5.13
N PRO A 273 -0.24 20.23 -5.61
CA PRO A 273 -0.59 21.59 -5.22
C PRO A 273 -1.08 21.67 -3.77
N ARG A 274 -0.18 21.99 -2.83
CA ARG A 274 -0.49 22.24 -1.41
C ARG A 274 -1.30 23.55 -1.24
N ARG A 275 -2.60 23.52 -1.53
CA ARG A 275 -3.54 24.65 -1.37
C ARG A 275 -3.91 24.84 0.10
N ALA A 276 -3.62 26.02 0.65
CA ALA A 276 -3.89 26.31 2.06
C ALA A 276 -5.40 26.19 2.37
N GLY A 277 -5.75 25.31 3.33
CA GLY A 277 -7.13 25.08 3.75
C GLY A 277 -7.97 24.19 2.81
N VAL A 278 -7.39 23.61 1.75
CA VAL A 278 -8.09 22.65 0.87
C VAL A 278 -7.35 21.32 0.91
N PHE A 279 -8.03 20.28 1.38
CA PHE A 279 -7.54 18.91 1.26
C PHE A 279 -7.87 18.39 -0.14
N GLU A 280 -6.87 18.33 -1.00
CA GLU A 280 -6.95 17.78 -2.36
C GLU A 280 -6.23 16.43 -2.37
N ARG A 281 -6.75 15.44 -3.10
CA ARG A 281 -6.19 14.08 -3.12
C ARG A 281 -5.27 13.88 -4.32
N ALA A 282 -4.19 13.13 -4.15
CA ALA A 282 -3.35 12.71 -5.26
C ALA A 282 -4.16 11.87 -6.26
N ASN A 283 -4.11 12.26 -7.54
CA ASN A 283 -4.89 11.59 -8.58
C ASN A 283 -4.24 10.28 -9.07
N ILE A 284 -4.97 9.50 -9.87
CA ILE A 284 -4.51 8.18 -10.33
C ILE A 284 -3.18 8.25 -11.09
N GLN A 285 -2.90 9.34 -11.82
CA GLN A 285 -1.63 9.51 -12.52
C GLN A 285 -0.50 9.87 -11.55
N GLU A 286 -0.69 10.81 -10.63
CA GLU A 286 0.29 11.14 -9.58
C GLU A 286 0.70 9.90 -8.77
N ILE A 287 -0.26 9.04 -8.42
CA ILE A 287 -0.01 7.77 -7.72
C ILE A 287 0.75 6.76 -8.61
N LYS A 288 0.55 6.76 -9.94
CA LYS A 288 1.36 5.95 -10.87
C LYS A 288 2.79 6.50 -10.98
N ASP A 289 2.94 7.80 -11.13
CA ASP A 289 4.23 8.48 -11.31
C ASP A 289 5.10 8.30 -10.06
N LEU A 290 4.51 8.40 -8.87
CA LEU A 290 5.17 8.13 -7.59
C LEU A 290 5.61 6.65 -7.47
N LYS A 291 4.79 5.70 -7.94
CA LYS A 291 5.19 4.27 -8.03
C LYS A 291 6.28 4.01 -9.07
N PHE A 292 6.34 4.79 -10.15
CA PHE A 292 7.41 4.71 -11.14
C PHE A 292 8.72 5.27 -10.57
N TRP A 293 8.67 6.47 -9.98
CA TRP A 293 9.81 7.11 -9.32
C TRP A 293 10.43 6.21 -8.25
N PHE A 294 9.62 5.63 -7.35
CA PHE A 294 10.15 4.78 -6.28
C PHE A 294 10.84 3.52 -6.84
N ARG A 295 10.34 2.94 -7.95
CA ARG A 295 10.98 1.80 -8.63
C ARG A 295 12.27 2.20 -9.34
N ALA A 296 12.30 3.35 -10.02
CA ALA A 296 13.52 3.90 -10.58
C ALA A 296 14.58 4.22 -9.49
N GLY A 297 14.11 4.62 -8.30
CA GLY A 297 14.92 4.74 -7.09
C GLY A 297 15.53 3.40 -6.66
N LEU A 298 14.73 2.35 -6.50
CA LEU A 298 15.21 0.99 -6.19
C LEU A 298 16.22 0.48 -7.23
N ASP A 299 15.93 0.65 -8.53
CA ASP A 299 16.85 0.24 -9.60
C ASP A 299 18.14 1.08 -9.63
N SER A 300 18.12 2.29 -9.04
CA SER A 300 19.29 3.15 -8.85
C SER A 300 20.10 2.75 -7.63
N ALA A 301 19.44 2.48 -6.51
CA ALA A 301 20.04 1.86 -5.33
C ALA A 301 20.72 0.53 -5.69
N GLY A 302 20.09 -0.30 -6.53
CA GLY A 302 20.67 -1.54 -7.05
C GLY A 302 22.01 -1.36 -7.77
N ARG A 303 22.23 -0.23 -8.47
CA ARG A 303 23.53 0.08 -9.12
C ARG A 303 24.62 0.50 -8.13
N ALA A 304 24.25 0.90 -6.91
CA ALA A 304 25.16 1.13 -5.79
C ALA A 304 25.39 -0.13 -4.93
N THR A 305 24.76 -1.27 -5.26
CA THR A 305 24.95 -2.54 -4.54
C THR A 305 25.89 -3.51 -5.27
N ASN A 306 26.53 -4.39 -4.50
CA ASN A 306 27.14 -5.61 -5.01
C ASN A 306 26.10 -6.76 -5.03
N ASN A 307 26.40 -7.87 -5.74
CA ASN A 307 25.46 -9.00 -5.87
C ASN A 307 25.02 -9.63 -4.54
N ASP A 308 25.93 -9.69 -3.54
CA ASP A 308 25.64 -10.26 -2.23
C ASP A 308 24.72 -9.34 -1.42
N LEU A 309 24.95 -8.03 -1.46
CA LEU A 309 24.10 -7.03 -0.83
C LEU A 309 22.71 -6.96 -1.50
N ALA A 310 22.64 -6.97 -2.83
CA ALA A 310 21.37 -7.04 -3.56
C ALA A 310 20.54 -8.27 -3.13
N LYS A 311 21.20 -9.43 -2.99
CA LYS A 311 20.57 -10.65 -2.48
C LYS A 311 20.19 -10.54 -1.00
N ALA A 312 20.99 -9.90 -0.15
CA ALA A 312 20.63 -9.66 1.25
C ALA A 312 19.39 -8.77 1.38
N ILE A 313 19.24 -7.76 0.52
CA ILE A 313 18.04 -6.90 0.44
C ILE A 313 16.82 -7.71 -0.04
N GLU A 314 16.98 -8.66 -0.97
CA GLU A 314 15.90 -9.59 -1.37
C GLU A 314 15.46 -10.54 -0.25
N GLU A 315 16.38 -11.10 0.53
CA GLU A 315 16.04 -11.95 1.68
C GLU A 315 15.42 -11.12 2.83
N GLU A 316 15.93 -9.91 3.10
CA GLU A 316 15.32 -9.01 4.08
C GLU A 316 13.91 -8.60 3.67
N ALA A 317 13.60 -8.48 2.37
CA ALA A 317 12.26 -8.16 1.91
C ALA A 317 11.27 -9.29 2.25
N LYS A 318 11.69 -10.56 2.19
CA LYS A 318 10.88 -11.70 2.66
C LYS A 318 10.69 -11.66 4.18
N VAL A 319 11.72 -11.27 4.94
CA VAL A 319 11.63 -11.03 6.39
C VAL A 319 10.66 -9.89 6.70
N ALA A 320 10.68 -8.79 5.93
CA ALA A 320 9.71 -7.71 6.05
C ALA A 320 8.28 -8.19 5.77
N PHE A 321 8.05 -8.98 4.72
CA PHE A 321 6.74 -9.59 4.47
C PHE A 321 6.28 -10.50 5.62
N LYS A 322 7.18 -11.31 6.21
CA LYS A 322 6.87 -12.10 7.41
C LYS A 322 6.42 -11.22 8.58
N TYR A 323 7.12 -10.12 8.89
CA TYR A 323 6.67 -9.24 9.98
C TYR A 323 5.28 -8.62 9.73
N ASN A 324 4.90 -8.37 8.47
CA ASN A 324 3.54 -7.92 8.15
C ASN A 324 2.51 -9.06 8.37
N ALA A 325 2.83 -10.30 8.01
CA ALA A 325 1.98 -11.47 8.30
C ALA A 325 1.84 -11.75 9.81
N ASP A 326 2.91 -11.53 10.58
CA ASP A 326 2.88 -11.66 12.05
C ASP A 326 1.98 -10.55 12.67
N ILE A 327 2.01 -9.32 12.15
CA ILE A 327 1.07 -8.25 12.56
C ILE A 327 -0.38 -8.60 12.21
N PHE A 328 -0.65 -9.19 11.03
CA PHE A 328 -2.00 -9.65 10.71
C PHE A 328 -2.45 -10.83 11.57
N SER A 329 -1.51 -11.62 12.11
CA SER A 329 -1.83 -12.70 13.06
C SER A 329 -2.28 -12.13 14.42
N ASP A 330 -1.58 -11.12 14.96
CA ASP A 330 -2.02 -10.40 16.16
C ASP A 330 -3.34 -9.63 15.92
N LEU A 331 -3.58 -9.11 14.71
CA LEU A 331 -4.84 -8.45 14.33
C LEU A 331 -6.02 -9.44 14.24
N GLU A 332 -5.83 -10.65 13.75
CA GLU A 332 -6.86 -11.71 13.72
C GLU A 332 -7.22 -12.16 15.16
N LEU A 333 -6.24 -12.23 16.06
CA LEU A 333 -6.48 -12.47 17.49
C LEU A 333 -7.28 -11.32 18.14
N CYS A 334 -6.90 -10.07 17.86
CA CYS A 334 -7.62 -8.88 18.34
C CYS A 334 -9.08 -8.83 17.82
N LEU A 335 -9.30 -9.23 16.56
CA LEU A 335 -10.63 -9.37 15.98
C LEU A 335 -11.45 -10.45 16.71
N GLY A 336 -10.88 -11.64 16.92
CA GLY A 336 -11.56 -12.73 17.63
C GLY A 336 -11.93 -12.37 19.07
N GLN A 337 -11.05 -11.67 19.80
CA GLN A 337 -11.33 -11.16 21.14
C GLN A 337 -12.49 -10.17 21.16
N PHE A 338 -12.57 -9.28 20.17
CA PHE A 338 -13.69 -8.35 20.02
C PHE A 338 -15.00 -9.09 19.71
N GLU A 339 -14.97 -10.08 18.80
CA GLU A 339 -16.15 -10.89 18.45
C GLU A 339 -16.71 -11.66 19.66
N SER A 340 -15.83 -12.26 20.49
CA SER A 340 -16.24 -12.92 21.74
C SER A 340 -16.83 -11.94 22.76
N ALA A 341 -16.17 -10.80 23.00
CA ALA A 341 -16.62 -9.81 23.98
C ALA A 341 -18.01 -9.24 23.65
N VAL A 342 -18.33 -9.05 22.36
CA VAL A 342 -19.68 -8.66 21.92
C VAL A 342 -20.69 -9.79 22.15
N SER A 343 -20.33 -11.05 21.87
CA SER A 343 -21.23 -12.20 22.07
C SER A 343 -21.57 -12.47 23.55
N ASP A 344 -20.63 -12.24 24.46
CA ASP A 344 -20.86 -12.46 25.90
C ASP A 344 -21.57 -11.28 26.58
N GLY A 345 -21.35 -10.05 26.08
CA GLY A 345 -22.13 -8.88 26.48
C GLY A 345 -23.63 -9.07 26.23
N ASP A 346 -24.00 -9.54 25.04
CA ASP A 346 -25.40 -9.79 24.64
C ASP A 346 -26.09 -10.85 25.53
N LYS A 347 -25.37 -11.93 25.89
CA LYS A 347 -25.85 -12.97 26.84
C LYS A 347 -26.11 -12.40 28.22
N SER A 348 -25.24 -11.53 28.73
CA SER A 348 -25.36 -10.98 30.09
C SER A 348 -26.61 -10.12 30.32
N VAL A 349 -27.25 -9.64 29.24
CA VAL A 349 -28.52 -8.90 29.29
C VAL A 349 -29.73 -9.85 29.27
N ALA A 350 -29.57 -11.08 28.77
CA ALA A 350 -30.67 -12.02 28.55
C ALA A 350 -31.10 -12.81 29.80
N GLU A 351 -30.26 -12.88 30.84
CA GLU A 351 -30.45 -13.79 31.99
C GLU A 351 -31.07 -13.12 33.24
N SER A 352 -31.43 -11.83 33.17
CA SER A 352 -32.24 -11.15 34.19
C SER A 352 -33.72 -11.13 33.81
N THR A 353 -34.54 -11.94 34.49
CA THR A 353 -36.01 -12.01 34.32
C THR A 353 -36.74 -11.57 35.63
N PRO A 354 -38.07 -11.41 35.68
CA PRO A 354 -38.65 -10.08 35.49
C PRO A 354 -39.56 -9.61 36.65
N ASP A 355 -39.81 -8.30 36.74
CA ASP A 355 -40.98 -7.76 37.46
C ASP A 355 -41.50 -6.46 36.78
N GLU A 356 -42.77 -6.12 37.01
CA GLU A 356 -43.49 -5.08 36.28
C GLU A 356 -43.35 -3.67 36.87
N LYS A 357 -42.90 -2.70 36.04
CA LYS A 357 -43.78 -1.62 35.51
C LYS A 357 -43.07 -0.70 34.53
N GLY A 358 -43.83 -0.21 33.56
CA GLY A 358 -43.28 0.28 32.30
C GLY A 358 -42.61 1.66 32.35
N THR A 359 -41.48 1.75 31.64
CA THR A 359 -41.19 2.83 30.69
C THR A 359 -40.37 2.22 29.55
N LEU A 360 -40.76 2.46 28.29
CA LEU A 360 -40.09 1.86 27.13
C LEU A 360 -38.79 2.59 26.78
N PRO A 361 -37.64 1.90 26.66
CA PRO A 361 -36.46 2.44 25.99
C PRO A 361 -36.66 2.48 24.45
N PRO A 362 -35.89 3.28 23.71
CA PRO A 362 -36.13 3.53 22.28
C PRO A 362 -35.84 2.33 21.37
N VAL A 363 -36.74 2.11 20.41
CA VAL A 363 -36.72 0.96 19.49
C VAL A 363 -35.64 1.09 18.40
N TRP A 364 -34.61 0.24 18.46
CA TRP A 364 -33.63 0.04 17.37
C TRP A 364 -33.30 -1.45 17.09
N MET A 365 -34.21 -2.36 17.43
CA MET A 365 -34.32 -3.77 16.97
C MET A 365 -35.82 -4.14 17.03
N LEU A 366 -36.46 -4.81 16.06
CA LEU A 366 -36.03 -5.27 14.74
C LEU A 366 -37.00 -4.76 13.64
N GLY A 367 -36.48 -4.51 12.43
CA GLY A 367 -37.28 -4.19 11.24
C GLY A 367 -37.04 -5.20 10.11
N SER A 368 -37.79 -6.30 10.11
CA SER A 368 -37.57 -7.46 9.24
C SER A 368 -37.77 -7.18 7.73
N ASN A 369 -36.70 -6.78 7.02
CA ASN A 369 -36.71 -6.61 5.55
C ASN A 369 -35.39 -6.98 4.83
N ALA A 370 -34.39 -7.52 5.52
CA ALA A 370 -33.09 -7.87 4.92
C ALA A 370 -33.14 -9.13 4.01
N LEU A 371 -33.93 -10.14 4.38
CA LEU A 371 -34.00 -11.42 3.65
C LEU A 371 -34.70 -11.29 2.29
N THR A 372 -35.78 -10.52 2.19
CA THR A 372 -36.50 -10.27 0.93
C THR A 372 -35.70 -9.38 -0.03
N ARG A 373 -34.98 -8.37 0.48
CA ARG A 373 -34.08 -7.53 -0.34
C ARG A 373 -32.83 -8.26 -0.82
N THR A 374 -32.22 -9.09 0.01
CA THR A 374 -31.03 -9.87 -0.42
C THR A 374 -31.39 -10.96 -1.44
N LEU A 375 -32.57 -11.57 -1.36
CA LEU A 375 -33.02 -12.53 -2.38
C LEU A 375 -33.34 -11.84 -3.71
N THR A 376 -34.04 -10.71 -3.69
CA THR A 376 -34.37 -9.95 -4.92
C THR A 376 -33.16 -9.32 -5.58
N MET A 377 -32.18 -8.79 -4.83
CA MET A 377 -30.92 -8.31 -5.42
C MET A 377 -30.04 -9.44 -5.98
N LYS A 378 -30.01 -10.63 -5.34
CA LYS A 378 -29.29 -11.78 -5.91
C LYS A 378 -29.92 -12.24 -7.23
N LEU A 379 -31.25 -12.30 -7.30
CA LEU A 379 -31.98 -12.63 -8.53
C LEU A 379 -31.75 -11.61 -9.66
N THR A 380 -31.77 -10.30 -9.39
CA THR A 380 -31.51 -9.29 -10.43
C THR A 380 -30.07 -9.29 -10.90
N ILE A 381 -29.08 -9.48 -10.02
CA ILE A 381 -27.68 -9.61 -10.41
C ILE A 381 -27.46 -10.86 -11.27
N SER A 382 -28.01 -12.01 -10.88
CA SER A 382 -27.94 -13.24 -11.70
C SER A 382 -28.62 -13.06 -13.06
N LEU A 383 -29.75 -12.35 -13.14
CA LEU A 383 -30.43 -12.10 -14.42
C LEU A 383 -29.64 -11.15 -15.34
N VAL A 384 -28.99 -10.12 -14.80
CA VAL A 384 -28.12 -9.21 -15.58
C VAL A 384 -26.87 -9.95 -16.10
N VAL A 385 -26.24 -10.78 -15.27
CA VAL A 385 -25.11 -11.62 -15.69
C VAL A 385 -25.54 -12.63 -16.77
N LEU A 386 -26.73 -13.22 -16.64
CA LEU A 386 -27.29 -14.15 -17.63
C LEU A 386 -27.60 -13.44 -18.97
N LEU A 387 -28.16 -12.23 -18.93
CA LEU A 387 -28.40 -11.44 -20.15
C LEU A 387 -27.08 -11.07 -20.84
N ALA A 388 -26.08 -10.60 -20.08
CA ALA A 388 -24.77 -10.26 -20.63
C ALA A 388 -24.07 -11.49 -21.25
N TYR A 389 -24.21 -12.66 -20.64
CA TYR A 389 -23.72 -13.93 -21.20
C TYR A 389 -24.41 -14.31 -22.51
N VAL A 390 -25.75 -14.21 -22.58
CA VAL A 390 -26.52 -14.50 -23.80
C VAL A 390 -26.21 -13.50 -24.92
N ILE A 391 -26.05 -12.21 -24.62
CA ILE A 391 -25.66 -11.18 -25.59
C ILE A 391 -24.22 -11.39 -26.10
N SER A 392 -23.37 -12.08 -25.33
CA SER A 392 -22.01 -12.46 -25.74
C SER A 392 -21.94 -13.79 -26.53
N MET A 393 -23.09 -14.40 -26.84
CA MET A 393 -23.21 -15.71 -27.52
C MET A 393 -24.05 -15.64 -28.81
N ILE A 394 -24.37 -14.44 -29.28
CA ILE A 394 -25.13 -14.13 -30.51
C ILE A 394 -24.28 -13.20 -31.38
#